data_AF-K0N9J8-F1
#
_entry.id   AF-K0N9J8-F1
#
_cell.length_a   1.000
_cell.length_b   1.000
_cell.length_c   1.000
_cell.angle_alpha   90.00
_cell.angle_beta   90.00
_cell.angle_gamma   90.00
#
_symmetry.space_group_name_H-M   'P 1'
#
loop_
_entity.id
_entity.type
_entity.pdbx_description
1 polymer ?
#
loop_
_entity_poly.entity_id
_entity_poly.type
_entity_poly.pdbx_seq_one_letter_code
_entity_poly.pdbx_strand_id
1 'polypeptide(L)'
;MSAFLSSPLIADEYEFNQFEMSFKNFMTCELTRTNATDHFNGKPFKITMIDLFDIQNESDLKIITGAIECFVGDKHLTLYAAVGLKIIMDREQVVYYTIRDKDFSILATELIKFPYKERCKWSPYWLDID
;
A
#
# COMPACT_ATOMS: atom_id res chain seq x y z
N MET A 1 16.39 33.87 -23.47
CA MET A 1 15.30 32.87 -23.47
C MET A 1 15.67 31.85 -22.41
N SER A 2 15.12 32.00 -21.19
CA SER A 2 15.38 31.06 -20.09
C SER A 2 14.48 29.84 -20.26
N ALA A 3 15.08 28.68 -20.48
CA ALA A 3 14.39 27.40 -20.41
C ALA A 3 14.20 27.05 -18.92
N PHE A 4 12.94 26.95 -18.50
CA PHE A 4 12.57 26.39 -17.21
C PHE A 4 12.96 24.91 -17.19
N LEU A 5 13.98 24.58 -16.39
CA LEU A 5 14.28 23.21 -15.97
C LEU A 5 13.18 22.80 -14.99
N SER A 6 12.20 22.04 -15.45
CA SER A 6 11.15 21.46 -14.60
C SER A 6 11.76 20.32 -13.77
N SER A 7 11.68 20.46 -12.45
CA SER A 7 12.38 19.67 -11.44
C SER A 7 11.89 18.20 -11.38
N PRO A 8 12.74 17.20 -11.70
CA PRO A 8 12.38 15.78 -11.56
C PRO A 8 12.01 15.39 -10.12
N LEU A 9 12.62 16.04 -9.13
CA LEU A 9 12.38 15.81 -7.70
C LEU A 9 10.92 16.00 -7.26
N ILE A 10 10.18 16.91 -7.91
CA ILE A 10 8.78 17.20 -7.55
C ILE A 10 7.85 16.09 -8.08
N ALA A 11 8.18 15.50 -9.23
CA ALA A 11 7.40 14.42 -9.81
C ALA A 11 7.52 13.11 -9.00
N ASP A 12 8.74 12.79 -8.56
CA ASP A 12 9.00 11.60 -7.75
C ASP A 12 8.33 11.68 -6.37
N GLU A 13 8.36 12.86 -5.72
CA GLU A 13 7.70 13.10 -4.43
C GLU A 13 6.16 13.04 -4.57
N TYR A 14 5.62 13.55 -5.67
CA TYR A 14 4.19 13.49 -5.97
C TYR A 14 3.71 12.04 -6.19
N GLU A 15 4.44 11.27 -7.00
CA GLU A 15 4.14 9.85 -7.24
C GLU A 15 4.21 9.04 -5.94
N PHE A 16 5.25 9.26 -5.13
CA PHE A 16 5.40 8.61 -3.82
C PHE A 16 4.21 8.91 -2.90
N ASN A 17 3.80 10.18 -2.78
CA ASN A 17 2.66 10.57 -1.96
C ASN A 17 1.35 9.92 -2.44
N GLN A 18 1.13 9.84 -3.76
CA GLN A 18 -0.02 9.12 -4.31
C GLN A 18 -0.03 7.65 -3.92
N PHE A 19 1.12 6.99 -4.00
CA PHE A 19 1.26 5.58 -3.59
C PHE A 19 1.01 5.41 -2.09
N GLU A 20 1.53 6.31 -1.25
CA GLU A 20 1.33 6.26 0.19
C GLU A 20 -0.16 6.33 0.56
N MET A 21 -0.91 7.29 0.00
CA MET A 21 -2.34 7.41 0.31
C MET A 21 -3.16 6.26 -0.26
N SER A 22 -2.85 5.82 -1.48
CA SER A 22 -3.53 4.68 -2.12
C SER A 22 -3.29 3.39 -1.32
N PHE A 23 -2.06 3.19 -0.85
CA PHE A 23 -1.69 2.09 0.03
C PHE A 23 -2.43 2.17 1.37
N LYS A 24 -2.46 3.35 2.01
CA LYS A 24 -3.21 3.57 3.26
C LYS A 24 -4.70 3.22 3.12
N ASN A 25 -5.32 3.64 2.02
CA ASN A 25 -6.72 3.34 1.73
C ASN A 25 -6.94 1.85 1.51
N PHE A 26 -6.08 1.21 0.74
CA PHE A 26 -6.11 -0.23 0.52
C PHE A 26 -5.98 -1.01 1.84
N MET A 27 -5.00 -0.68 2.67
CA MET A 27 -4.77 -1.33 3.97
C MET A 27 -5.94 -1.11 4.92
N THR A 28 -6.52 0.09 4.94
CA THR A 28 -7.71 0.38 5.75
C THR A 28 -8.89 -0.48 5.29
N CYS A 29 -9.13 -0.59 3.99
CA CYS A 29 -10.20 -1.44 3.44
C CYS A 29 -9.99 -2.93 3.81
N GLU A 30 -8.77 -3.43 3.65
CA GLU A 30 -8.46 -4.84 3.94
C GLU A 30 -8.59 -5.18 5.43
N LEU A 31 -8.06 -4.33 6.30
CA LEU A 31 -8.08 -4.58 7.75
C LEU A 31 -9.48 -4.44 8.34
N THR A 32 -10.33 -3.56 7.82
CA THR A 32 -11.65 -3.29 8.42
C THR A 32 -12.75 -4.26 7.97
N ARG A 33 -12.41 -5.21 7.11
CA ARG A 33 -13.37 -6.16 6.54
C ARG A 33 -13.85 -7.17 7.59
N THR A 34 -15.12 -7.57 7.50
CA THR A 34 -15.80 -8.49 8.43
C THR A 34 -15.14 -9.87 8.57
N ASN A 35 -14.31 -10.31 7.60
CA ASN A 35 -13.52 -11.54 7.72
C ASN A 35 -12.01 -11.26 7.65
N ALA A 36 -11.56 -10.07 8.02
CA ALA A 36 -10.14 -9.84 8.30
C ALA A 36 -9.73 -10.68 9.51
N THR A 37 -8.43 -10.95 9.66
CA THR A 37 -7.89 -11.67 10.81
C THR A 37 -8.37 -10.99 12.11
N ASP A 38 -8.62 -11.80 13.13
CA ASP A 38 -9.40 -11.59 14.38
C ASP A 38 -9.21 -10.24 15.15
N HIS A 39 -8.24 -9.44 14.74
CA HIS A 39 -7.84 -8.21 15.40
C HIS A 39 -8.76 -7.02 15.07
N PHE A 40 -9.35 -6.91 13.88
CA PHE A 40 -10.03 -5.67 13.43
C PHE A 40 -11.55 -5.78 13.23
N ASN A 41 -12.12 -6.97 13.39
CA ASN A 41 -13.53 -7.23 13.09
C ASN A 41 -14.49 -6.47 14.02
N GLY A 42 -15.00 -5.32 13.57
CA GLY A 42 -16.01 -4.51 14.27
C GLY A 42 -15.54 -3.82 15.56
N LYS A 43 -14.25 -3.95 15.92
CA LYS A 43 -13.67 -3.28 17.08
C LYS A 43 -13.25 -1.86 16.72
N PRO A 44 -13.36 -0.87 17.63
CA PRO A 44 -12.75 0.43 17.43
C PRO A 44 -11.25 0.25 17.17
N PHE A 45 -10.77 0.80 16.06
CA PHE A 45 -9.37 0.74 15.70
C PHE A 45 -8.87 2.11 15.22
N LYS A 46 -7.56 2.31 15.32
CA LYS A 46 -6.84 3.40 14.68
C LYS A 46 -5.68 2.82 13.89
N ILE A 47 -5.63 3.11 12.60
CA ILE A 47 -4.49 2.79 11.74
C ILE A 47 -3.68 4.06 11.54
N THR A 48 -2.42 4.02 11.95
CA THR A 48 -1.42 5.03 11.63
C THR A 48 -0.44 4.41 10.64
N MET A 49 -0.34 4.97 9.43
CA MET A 49 0.81 4.65 8.57
C MET A 49 2.05 5.18 9.26
N ILE A 50 2.99 4.30 9.56
CA ILE A 50 4.25 4.69 10.20
C ILE A 50 5.28 4.97 9.11
N ASP A 51 5.26 4.15 8.06
CA ASP A 51 6.23 4.24 6.99
C ASP A 51 5.74 3.56 5.70
N LEU A 52 6.07 4.17 4.56
CA LEU A 52 6.08 3.50 3.27
C LEU A 52 7.55 3.23 2.93
N PHE A 53 7.98 2.00 3.16
CA PHE A 53 9.41 1.67 3.13
C PHE A 53 10.00 1.73 1.73
N ASP A 54 9.24 1.27 0.73
CA ASP A 54 9.81 1.07 -0.60
C ASP A 54 8.74 0.89 -1.69
N ILE A 55 9.09 1.34 -2.89
CA ILE A 55 8.38 1.08 -4.14
C ILE A 55 9.40 0.50 -5.11
N GLN A 56 9.30 -0.81 -5.34
CA GLN A 56 10.21 -1.55 -6.22
C GLN A 56 9.50 -1.92 -7.52
N ASN A 57 10.21 -1.82 -8.64
CA ASN A 57 9.73 -2.33 -9.91
C ASN A 57 10.51 -3.59 -10.28
N GLU A 58 9.83 -4.74 -10.30
CA GLU A 58 10.38 -6.03 -10.71
C GLU A 58 9.64 -6.54 -11.96
N SER A 59 10.28 -6.43 -13.13
CA SER A 59 9.69 -6.78 -14.43
C SER A 59 8.37 -6.02 -14.71
N ASP A 60 7.22 -6.69 -14.71
CA ASP A 60 5.90 -6.11 -14.92
C ASP A 60 5.12 -5.89 -13.61
N LEU A 61 5.76 -6.13 -12.46
CA LEU A 61 5.17 -6.03 -11.13
C LEU A 61 5.77 -4.86 -10.37
N LYS A 62 4.91 -3.94 -9.92
CA LYS A 62 5.29 -2.90 -8.95
C LYS A 62 4.97 -3.40 -7.55
N ILE A 63 5.97 -3.47 -6.67
CA ILE A 63 5.85 -3.93 -5.30
C ILE A 63 5.92 -2.73 -4.37
N ILE A 64 4.92 -2.59 -3.51
CA ILE A 64 4.83 -1.53 -2.53
C ILE A 64 4.87 -2.18 -1.14
N THR A 65 5.81 -1.74 -0.31
CA THR A 65 5.94 -2.21 1.07
C THR A 65 5.75 -1.08 2.06
N GLY A 66 5.07 -1.35 3.17
CA GLY A 66 4.85 -0.35 4.22
C GLY A 66 4.57 -0.98 5.59
N ALA A 67 4.72 -0.17 6.64
CA ALA A 67 4.34 -0.52 8.00
C ALA A 67 3.17 0.34 8.47
N ILE A 68 2.27 -0.33 9.17
CA ILE A 68 1.12 0.28 9.79
C ILE A 68 1.07 -0.07 11.27
N GLU A 69 0.91 0.96 12.08
CA GLU A 69 0.60 0.86 13.48
C GLU A 69 -0.90 0.75 13.64
N CYS A 70 -1.32 -0.24 14.39
CA CYS A 70 -2.70 -0.58 14.61
C CYS A 70 -2.97 -0.59 16.10
N PHE A 71 -3.83 0.31 16.55
CA PHE A 71 -4.43 0.25 17.87
C PHE A 71 -5.80 -0.40 17.70
N VAL A 72 -6.03 -1.55 18.33
CA VAL A 72 -7.35 -2.19 18.33
C VAL A 72 -7.79 -2.58 19.72
N GLY A 73 -8.86 -1.95 20.20
CA GLY A 73 -9.18 -1.96 21.63
C GLY A 73 -7.98 -1.46 22.44
N ASP A 74 -7.47 -2.28 23.35
CA ASP A 74 -6.32 -1.95 24.21
C ASP A 74 -4.97 -2.52 23.69
N LYS A 75 -4.94 -3.05 22.46
CA LYS A 75 -3.73 -3.67 21.89
C LYS A 75 -3.08 -2.78 20.85
N HIS A 76 -1.77 -2.63 21.00
CA HIS A 76 -0.89 -2.03 20.00
C HIS A 76 -0.21 -3.12 19.18
N LEU A 77 -0.26 -2.99 17.85
CA LEU A 77 0.27 -3.96 16.91
C LEU A 77 0.98 -3.19 15.79
N THR A 78 2.15 -3.65 15.37
CA THR A 78 2.77 -3.19 14.12
C THR A 78 2.61 -4.27 13.08
N LEU A 79 2.08 -3.92 11.92
CA LEU A 79 1.92 -4.83 10.80
C LEU A 79 2.74 -4.33 9.62
N TYR A 80 3.42 -5.26 8.98
CA TYR A 80 4.21 -5.02 7.78
C TYR A 80 3.44 -5.62 6.62
N ALA A 81 3.25 -4.86 5.55
CA ALA A 81 2.45 -5.26 4.41
C ALA A 81 3.20 -5.07 3.10
N ALA A 82 2.93 -5.97 2.17
CA ALA A 82 3.43 -5.90 0.81
C ALA A 82 2.29 -6.10 -0.17
N VAL A 83 2.22 -5.22 -1.17
CA VAL A 83 1.19 -5.17 -2.20
C VAL A 83 1.88 -5.23 -3.56
N GLY A 84 1.42 -6.13 -4.43
CA GLY A 84 1.90 -6.24 -5.80
C GLY A 84 0.87 -5.69 -6.76
N LEU A 85 1.25 -4.69 -7.55
CA LEU A 85 0.42 -4.03 -8.55
C LEU A 85 0.82 -4.42 -9.97
N LYS A 86 -0.18 -4.63 -10.83
CA LYS A 86 -0.01 -4.75 -12.28
C LYS A 86 -0.94 -3.82 -13.02
N ILE A 87 -0.52 -3.39 -14.21
CA ILE A 87 -1.40 -2.69 -15.15
C ILE A 87 -2.23 -3.73 -15.89
N ILE A 88 -3.54 -3.74 -15.64
CA ILE A 88 -4.51 -4.59 -16.32
C ILE A 88 -5.59 -3.70 -16.91
N MET A 89 -5.74 -3.73 -18.24
CA MET A 89 -6.67 -2.85 -18.97
C MET A 89 -6.47 -1.36 -18.63
N ASP A 90 -5.22 -0.90 -18.72
CA ASP A 90 -4.79 0.49 -18.47
C ASP A 90 -5.08 1.00 -17.05
N ARG A 91 -5.25 0.10 -16.08
CA ARG A 91 -5.48 0.43 -14.67
C ARG A 91 -4.53 -0.35 -13.78
N GLU A 92 -3.93 0.32 -12.80
CA GLU A 92 -3.20 -0.35 -11.73
C GLU A 92 -4.18 -1.16 -10.87
N GLN A 93 -3.89 -2.44 -10.67
CA GLN A 93 -4.69 -3.35 -9.89
C GLN A 93 -3.81 -4.15 -8.93
N VAL A 94 -4.31 -4.37 -7.71
CA VAL A 94 -3.66 -5.28 -6.76
C VAL A 94 -3.84 -6.72 -7.25
N VAL A 95 -2.72 -7.40 -7.50
CA VAL A 95 -2.71 -8.81 -7.90
C VAL A 95 -2.12 -9.73 -6.83
N TYR A 96 -1.34 -9.17 -5.90
CA TYR A 96 -0.76 -9.90 -4.78
C TYR A 96 -0.81 -9.08 -3.50
N TYR A 97 -1.00 -9.74 -2.36
CA TYR A 97 -1.07 -9.07 -1.07
C TYR A 97 -0.67 -10.01 0.06
N THR A 98 0.19 -9.54 0.96
CA THR A 98 0.51 -10.23 2.20
C THR A 98 0.73 -9.24 3.33
N ILE A 99 0.45 -9.69 4.56
CA ILE A 99 0.69 -8.94 5.79
C ILE A 99 1.35 -9.86 6.83
N ARG A 100 2.27 -9.32 7.64
CA ARG A 100 3.00 -10.04 8.69
C ARG A 100 3.14 -9.16 9.93
N ASP A 101 3.39 -9.80 11.07
CA ASP A 101 3.60 -9.17 12.39
C ASP A 101 5.08 -8.84 12.66
N LYS A 102 5.96 -9.15 11.71
CA LYS A 102 7.40 -8.88 11.75
C LYS A 102 7.85 -8.27 10.44
N ASP A 103 8.85 -7.39 10.54
CA ASP A 103 9.47 -6.77 9.39
C ASP A 103 10.02 -7.82 8.42
N PHE A 104 9.86 -7.57 7.13
CA PHE A 104 10.31 -8.45 6.07
C PHE A 104 10.55 -7.68 4.78
N SER A 105 11.68 -7.96 4.13
CA SER A 105 11.84 -7.73 2.71
C SER A 105 11.14 -8.84 1.93
N ILE A 106 10.53 -8.52 0.80
CA ILE A 106 9.88 -9.52 -0.07
C ILE A 106 10.25 -9.29 -1.52
N LEU A 107 10.59 -10.37 -2.21
CA LEU A 107 10.82 -10.38 -3.64
C LEU A 107 9.53 -10.72 -4.40
N ALA A 108 9.45 -10.34 -5.68
CA ALA A 108 8.32 -10.71 -6.55
C ALA A 108 7.99 -12.21 -6.50
N THR A 109 9.03 -13.07 -6.56
CA THR A 109 8.88 -14.54 -6.54
C THR A 109 8.25 -15.08 -5.26
N GLU A 110 8.39 -14.37 -4.15
CA GLU A 110 7.77 -14.71 -2.87
C GLU A 110 6.35 -14.15 -2.78
N LEU A 111 6.15 -12.92 -3.23
CA LEU A 111 4.86 -12.24 -3.23
C LEU A 111 3.82 -12.94 -4.12
N ILE A 112 4.25 -13.52 -5.25
CA ILE A 112 3.39 -14.30 -6.17
C ILE A 112 2.68 -15.48 -5.48
N LYS A 113 3.24 -15.99 -4.37
CA LYS A 113 2.63 -17.07 -3.57
C LYS A 113 1.34 -16.64 -2.85
N PHE A 114 1.06 -15.34 -2.80
CA PHE A 114 -0.08 -14.74 -2.11
C PHE A 114 -0.99 -14.00 -3.11
N PRO A 115 -1.65 -14.72 -4.04
CA PRO A 115 -2.56 -14.11 -5.00
C PRO A 115 -3.69 -13.40 -4.30
N TYR A 116 -3.92 -12.16 -4.70
CA TYR A 116 -4.99 -11.35 -4.16
C TYR A 116 -6.27 -11.59 -4.96
N LYS A 117 -7.31 -12.08 -4.27
CA LYS A 117 -8.64 -12.20 -4.85
C LYS A 117 -9.34 -10.87 -4.62
N GLU A 118 -9.59 -10.13 -5.69
CA GLU A 118 -10.15 -8.77 -5.67
C GLU A 118 -11.29 -8.61 -4.65
N ARG A 119 -11.11 -7.67 -3.72
CA ARG A 119 -12.15 -7.23 -2.75
C ARG A 119 -12.13 -5.72 -2.58
N CYS A 120 -10.93 -5.18 -2.36
CA CYS A 120 -10.61 -3.77 -2.35
C CYS A 120 -9.84 -3.45 -3.64
N LYS A 121 -10.33 -2.48 -4.42
CA LYS A 121 -9.63 -2.03 -5.62
C LYS A 121 -8.47 -1.13 -5.23
N TRP A 122 -7.40 -1.16 -6.03
CA TRP A 122 -6.41 -0.09 -6.00
C TRP A 122 -7.08 1.18 -6.51
N SER A 123 -7.27 2.17 -5.64
CA SER A 123 -7.83 3.46 -6.02
C SER A 123 -6.69 4.48 -6.08
N PRO A 124 -6.34 5.01 -7.26
CA PRO A 124 -5.40 6.12 -7.33
C PRO A 124 -5.99 7.30 -6.56
N TYR A 125 -5.24 7.83 -5.60
CA TYR A 125 -5.65 8.99 -4.83
C TYR A 125 -5.18 10.27 -5.52
N TRP A 126 -6.12 11.13 -5.89
CA TRP A 126 -5.82 12.45 -6.42
C TRP A 126 -5.69 13.43 -5.25
N LEU A 127 -4.50 13.96 -5.03
CA LEU A 127 -4.36 15.20 -4.26
C LEU A 127 -4.77 16.33 -5.18
N ASP A 128 -5.92 16.97 -4.90
CA ASP A 128 -6.17 18.32 -5.41
C ASP A 128 -5.11 19.23 -4.78
N ILE A 129 -4.14 19.65 -5.59
CA ILE A 129 -3.22 20.72 -5.26
C ILE A 129 -3.71 21.92 -6.07
N ASP A 130 -4.72 22.61 -5.53
CA ASP A 130 -5.06 23.98 -5.94
C ASP A 130 -4.10 24.97 -5.26
#